data_AF-A0A7Z8NQB9-F1
#
_entry.id   AF-A0A7Z8NQB9-F1
#
_cell.length_a   1.000
_cell.length_b   1.000
_cell.length_c   1.000
_cell.angle_alpha   90.00
_cell.angle_beta   90.00
_cell.angle_gamma   90.00
#
_symmetry.space_group_name_H-M   'P 1'
#
loop_
_entity.id
_entity.type
_entity.pdbx_description
1 polymer ?
#
loop_
_entity_poly.entity_id
_entity_poly.type
_entity_poly.pdbx_seq_one_letter_code
_entity_poly.pdbx_strand_id
1 'polypeptide(L)' 'MVRFLGDVGDLAKLVQGKAGVRPPDDLDAALAHELADCLWAVLTLADTYDVDLETAFHHTMRDLNTHLDHLGDAS' A
#
# COMPACT_ATOMS: atom_id res chain seq x y z
N MET A 1 12.74 -6.27 -7.26
CA MET A 1 13.03 -5.81 -5.88
C MET A 1 13.59 -4.38 -5.83
N VAL A 2 14.64 -4.01 -6.58
CA VAL A 2 15.22 -2.65 -6.52
C VAL A 2 14.24 -1.54 -6.94
N ARG A 3 13.37 -1.81 -7.94
CA ARG A 3 12.35 -0.85 -8.39
C ARG A 3 11.28 -0.58 -7.32
N PHE A 4 10.72 -1.62 -6.71
CA PHE A 4 9.72 -1.51 -5.65
C PHE A 4 10.13 -0.62 -4.47
N LEU A 5 11.38 -0.76 -4.00
CA LEU A 5 11.92 0.10 -2.94
C LEU A 5 12.05 1.57 -3.35
N GLY A 6 12.29 1.84 -4.64
CA GLY A 6 12.29 3.19 -5.21
C GLY A 6 10.88 3.80 -5.18
N ASP A 7 9.92 3.07 -5.73
CA ASP A 7 8.51 3.50 -5.85
C ASP A 7 7.90 3.77 -4.45
N VAL A 8 8.18 2.91 -3.45
CA VAL A 8 7.77 3.14 -2.05
C VAL A 8 8.44 4.39 -1.45
N GLY A 9 9.70 4.65 -1.82
CA GLY A 9 10.43 5.84 -1.41
C GLY A 9 9.86 7.14 -1.98
N ASP A 10 9.38 7.11 -3.23
CA ASP A 10 8.74 8.25 -3.89
C ASP A 10 7.32 8.47 -3.34
N LEU A 11 6.55 7.39 -3.11
CA LEU A 11 5.27 7.44 -2.42
C LEU A 11 5.38 8.11 -1.04
N ALA A 12 6.42 7.77 -0.25
CA ALA A 12 6.63 8.34 1.07
C ALA A 12 6.84 9.87 1.04
N LYS A 13 7.55 10.39 0.03
CA LYS A 13 7.75 11.84 -0.17
C LYS A 13 6.43 12.55 -0.49
N LEU A 14 5.58 11.94 -1.32
CA LEU A 14 4.29 12.52 -1.71
C LEU A 14 3.30 12.56 -0.54
N VAL A 15 3.25 11.49 0.27
CA VAL A 15 2.42 11.44 1.48
C VAL A 15 2.83 12.52 2.49
N GLN A 16 4.14 12.72 2.70
CA GLN A 16 4.65 13.80 3.55
C GLN A 16 4.27 15.19 3.03
N GLY A 17 4.32 15.39 1.71
CA GLY A 17 3.84 16.61 1.05
C GLY A 17 2.36 16.87 1.34
N LYS A 18 1.51 15.84 1.21
CA LYS A 18 0.06 15.93 1.46
C LYS A 18 -0.30 16.15 2.93
N ALA A 19 0.48 15.59 3.85
CA ALA A 19 0.29 15.76 5.29
C ALA A 19 0.77 17.14 5.83
N GLY A 20 1.58 17.88 5.06
CA GLY A 20 2.29 19.06 5.54
C GLY A 20 1.84 20.42 5.01
N VAL A 21 1.56 20.60 3.72
CA VAL A 21 1.33 21.94 3.13
C VAL A 21 0.47 21.85 1.86
N ARG A 22 -0.27 22.94 1.57
CA ARG A 22 -1.02 23.24 0.33
C ARG A 22 -0.45 22.49 -0.89
N PRO A 23 -1.12 21.42 -1.36
CA PRO A 23 -0.57 20.56 -2.39
C PRO A 23 -0.51 21.31 -3.73
N PRO A 24 0.57 21.16 -4.52
CA PRO A 24 0.55 21.57 -5.92
C PRO A 24 -0.54 20.78 -6.66
N ASP A 25 -1.12 21.38 -7.70
CA ASP A 25 -2.31 20.84 -8.41
C ASP A 25 -2.12 19.39 -8.92
N ASP A 26 -0.88 18.94 -9.10
CA ASP A 26 -0.52 17.61 -9.63
C ASP A 26 -0.20 16.55 -8.54
N LEU A 27 -0.25 16.92 -7.25
CA LEU A 27 0.14 16.01 -6.18
C LEU A 27 -0.75 14.77 -6.10
N ASP A 28 -2.05 14.93 -6.34
CA ASP A 28 -3.00 13.81 -6.29
C ASP A 28 -2.78 12.82 -7.43
N ALA A 29 -2.42 13.31 -8.62
CA ALA A 29 -2.09 12.46 -9.76
C ALA A 29 -0.76 11.73 -9.56
N ALA A 30 0.26 12.43 -9.05
CA ALA A 30 1.53 11.82 -8.67
C ALA A 30 1.34 10.73 -7.59
N LEU A 31 0.52 11.00 -6.57
CA LEU A 31 0.23 10.04 -5.51
C LEU A 31 -0.46 8.78 -6.06
N ALA A 32 -1.45 8.96 -6.94
CA ALA A 32 -2.14 7.86 -7.59
C ALA A 32 -1.19 7.02 -8.47
N HIS A 33 -0.25 7.65 -9.15
CA HIS A 33 0.76 6.98 -9.97
C HIS A 33 1.67 6.09 -9.12
N GLU A 34 2.27 6.63 -8.06
CA GLU A 34 3.18 5.86 -7.20
C GLU A 34 2.47 4.71 -6.47
N LEU A 35 1.20 4.89 -6.09
CA LEU A 35 0.37 3.81 -5.55
C LEU A 35 0.16 2.68 -6.57
N ALA A 36 -0.12 3.04 -7.83
CA ALA A 36 -0.31 2.06 -8.90
C ALA A 36 0.99 1.29 -9.20
N ASP A 37 2.12 1.98 -9.25
CA ASP A 37 3.44 1.38 -9.49
C ASP A 37 3.86 0.45 -8.33
N CYS A 38 3.62 0.86 -7.08
CA CYS A 38 3.81 -0.01 -5.91
C CYS A 38 2.96 -1.28 -6.00
N LEU A 39 1.68 -1.15 -6.37
CA LEU A 39 0.78 -2.31 -6.51
C LEU A 39 1.22 -3.22 -7.65
N TRP A 40 1.60 -2.66 -8.80
CA TRP A 40 2.11 -3.41 -9.94
C TRP A 40 3.36 -4.22 -9.59
N ALA A 41 4.27 -3.63 -8.82
CA ALA A 41 5.46 -4.32 -8.33
C ALA A 41 5.10 -5.50 -7.41
N VAL A 42 4.10 -5.36 -6.52
CA VAL A 42 3.60 -6.46 -5.68
C VAL A 42 2.97 -7.57 -6.52
N LEU A 43 2.14 -7.22 -7.50
CA LEU A 43 1.52 -8.19 -8.42
C LEU A 43 2.58 -8.98 -9.19
N THR A 44 3.60 -8.30 -9.71
CA THR A 44 4.71 -8.93 -10.45
C THR A 44 5.51 -9.87 -9.56
N LEU A 45 5.74 -9.50 -8.29
CA LEU A 45 6.42 -10.37 -7.33
C LEU A 45 5.59 -11.62 -7.03
N ALA A 46 4.28 -11.48 -6.85
CA ALA A 46 3.41 -12.62 -6.61
C ALA A 46 3.43 -13.62 -7.78
N ASP A 47 3.32 -13.13 -9.02
CA ASP A 47 3.45 -13.94 -10.23
C ASP A 47 4.82 -14.61 -10.34
N THR A 48 5.90 -13.85 -10.10
CA THR A 48 7.29 -14.34 -10.19
C THR A 48 7.59 -15.49 -9.21
N TYR A 49 6.99 -15.44 -8.03
CA TYR A 49 7.27 -16.39 -6.95
C TYR A 49 6.13 -17.39 -6.70
N ASP A 50 5.16 -17.46 -7.60
CA ASP A 50 4.01 -18.38 -7.54
C ASP A 50 3.22 -18.24 -6.21
N VAL A 51 2.98 -16.99 -5.80
CA VAL A 51 2.22 -16.67 -4.60
C VAL A 51 0.76 -16.40 -4.97
N ASP A 52 -0.16 -17.15 -4.36
CA ASP A 52 -1.59 -16.82 -4.38
C ASP A 52 -1.86 -15.59 -3.51
N LEU A 53 -1.69 -14.42 -4.12
CA LEU A 53 -1.84 -13.13 -3.47
C LEU A 53 -3.28 -12.85 -3.01
N GLU A 54 -4.28 -13.35 -3.74
CA GLU A 54 -5.69 -13.14 -3.42
C GLU A 54 -6.05 -13.84 -2.10
N THR A 55 -5.73 -15.13 -2.00
CA THR A 55 -5.96 -15.89 -0.77
C THR A 55 -5.17 -15.31 0.39
N ALA A 56 -3.90 -14.95 0.18
CA ALA A 56 -3.05 -14.35 1.21
C ALA A 56 -3.64 -13.02 1.73
N PHE A 57 -4.09 -12.14 0.82
CA PHE A 57 -4.71 -10.87 1.17
C PHE A 57 -5.99 -11.07 1.99
N HIS A 58 -6.89 -11.94 1.54
CA HIS A 58 -8.13 -12.24 2.27
C HIS A 58 -7.86 -12.82 3.66
N HIS A 59 -6.81 -13.64 3.80
CA HIS A 59 -6.41 -14.15 5.10
C HIS A 59 -5.97 -13.04 6.05
N THR A 60 -5.04 -12.18 5.62
CA THR A 60 -4.56 -11.05 6.42
C THR A 60 -5.68 -10.08 6.81
N MET A 61 -6.60 -9.74 5.89
CA MET A 61 -7.71 -8.84 6.20
C MET A 61 -8.67 -9.43 7.23
N ARG A 62 -8.93 -10.74 7.17
CA ARG A 62 -9.77 -11.44 8.16
C ARG A 62 -9.13 -11.44 9.55
N ASP A 63 -7.83 -11.72 9.61
CA ASP A 63 -7.07 -11.72 10.86
C ASP A 63 -7.06 -10.33 11.50
N LEU A 64 -6.85 -9.29 10.69
CA LEU A 64 -6.87 -7.91 11.14
C LEU A 64 -8.26 -7.50 11.64
N ASN A 65 -9.33 -7.85 10.92
CA ASN A 65 -10.69 -7.55 11.35
C ASN A 65 -11.01 -8.23 12.69
N THR A 66 -10.63 -9.50 12.82
CA THR A 66 -10.80 -10.27 14.06
C THR A 66 -10.07 -9.61 15.23
N HIS A 67 -8.84 -9.13 14.99
CA HIS A 67 -8.06 -8.42 16.00
C HIS A 67 -8.71 -7.10 16.44
N LEU A 68 -9.24 -6.32 15.49
CA LEU A 68 -9.92 -5.06 15.77
C LEU A 68 -11.25 -5.25 16.50
N ASP A 69 -12.04 -6.27 16.12
CA ASP A 69 -13.30 -6.61 16.79
C ASP A 69 -13.04 -6.98 18.26
N HIS A 70 -12.01 -7.78 18.53
CA HIS A 70 -11.61 -8.13 19.90
C HIS A 70 -11.13 -6.93 20.74
N LEU A 71 -10.54 -5.90 20.12
CA LEU A 71 -10.19 -4.66 20.82
C LEU A 71 -11.44 -3.80 21.11
N GLY A 72 -12.42 -3.83 20.22
CA GLY A 72 -13.72 -3.15 20.40
C GLY A 72 -14.58 -3.77 21.50
N ASP A 73 -14.56 -5.09 21.64
CA ASP A 73 -15.29 -5.82 22.68
C ASP A 73 -14.67 -5.68 24.09
N ALA A 74 -13.41 -5.21 24.17
CA ALA A 74 -12.66 -5.02 25.42
C ALA A 74 -12.70 -3.57 25.96
N SER A 75 -13.36 -2.64 25.25
CA SER A 75 -13.46 -1.20 25.57
C SER A 75 -14.86 -0.80 26.03
#